data_AF-A0A2D6DQW9-F1
#
_entry.id   AF-A0A2D6DQW9-F1
#
_cell.length_a   1.000
_cell.length_b   1.000
_cell.length_c   1.000
_cell.angle_alpha   90.00
_cell.angle_beta   90.00
_cell.angle_gamma   90.00
#
_symmetry.space_group_name_H-M   'P 1'
#
loop_
_entity.id
_entity.type
_entity.pdbx_description
1 polymer ?
#
loop_
_entity_poly.entity_id
_entity_poly.type
_entity_poly.pdbx_seq_one_letter_code
_entity_poly.pdbx_strand_id
1 'polypeptide(L)'
;MKIIKLIWIFYKKYPLLLILNILMLTFVCFIQVVSTLLIAPVIDVFINPEFKDVSSITQRLFNLFNLFGISVTKINILILFFLFNTLLSVSIIVTNWIIVKTQYA
;
A
#
# COMPACT_ATOMS: atom_id res chain seq x y z
N MET A 1 -5.31 -26.74 18.66
CA MET A 1 -5.08 -27.20 17.26
C MET A 1 -6.33 -27.22 16.36
N LYS A 2 -7.46 -26.57 16.73
CA LYS A 2 -8.66 -26.55 15.87
C LYS A 2 -8.54 -25.61 14.66
N ILE A 3 -7.89 -24.46 14.85
CA ILE A 3 -7.68 -23.45 13.80
C ILE A 3 -6.80 -24.00 12.66
N ILE A 4 -5.70 -24.68 13.00
CA ILE A 4 -4.80 -25.29 12.01
C ILE A 4 -5.52 -26.38 11.19
N LYS A 5 -6.36 -27.21 11.84
CA LYS A 5 -7.19 -28.20 11.15
C LYS A 5 -8.23 -27.54 10.23
N LEU A 6 -8.83 -26.43 10.64
CA LEU A 6 -9.78 -25.68 9.82
C LEU A 6 -9.11 -25.11 8.56
N ILE A 7 -7.93 -24.48 8.74
CA ILE A 7 -7.12 -23.95 7.62
C ILE A 7 -6.73 -25.09 6.66
N TRP A 8 -6.35 -26.25 7.19
CA TRP A 8 -6.01 -27.42 6.37
C TRP A 8 -7.19 -27.95 5.55
N ILE A 9 -8.40 -27.97 6.14
CA ILE A 9 -9.62 -28.40 5.44
C ILE A 9 -9.98 -27.40 4.32
N PHE A 10 -9.89 -26.09 4.58
CA PHE A 10 -10.12 -25.06 3.58
C PHE A 10 -9.07 -25.10 2.45
N TYR A 11 -7.79 -25.27 2.80
CA TYR A 11 -6.70 -25.40 1.83
C TYR A 11 -6.92 -26.61 0.90
N LYS A 12 -7.38 -27.74 1.43
CA LYS A 12 -7.61 -28.95 0.63
C LYS A 12 -8.84 -28.82 -0.28
N LYS A 13 -9.87 -28.07 0.14
CA LYS A 13 -11.13 -27.92 -0.60
C LYS A 13 -11.07 -26.81 -1.66
N TYR A 14 -10.39 -25.69 -1.36
CA TYR A 14 -10.28 -24.53 -2.25
C TYR A 14 -8.89 -23.87 -2.18
N PRO A 15 -7.81 -24.57 -2.59
CA PRO A 15 -6.43 -24.08 -2.43
C PRO A 15 -6.17 -22.76 -3.17
N LEU A 16 -6.73 -22.63 -4.37
CA LEU A 16 -6.47 -21.49 -5.26
C LEU A 16 -7.09 -20.20 -4.71
N LEU A 17 -8.31 -20.27 -4.19
CA LEU A 17 -8.99 -19.12 -3.58
C LEU A 17 -8.30 -18.66 -2.28
N LEU A 18 -7.79 -19.60 -1.48
CA LEU A 18 -7.07 -19.26 -0.25
C LEU A 18 -5.73 -18.57 -0.54
N ILE A 19 -4.97 -19.08 -1.51
CA ILE A 19 -3.71 -18.46 -1.95
C ILE A 19 -3.96 -17.06 -2.51
N LEU A 20 -4.99 -16.89 -3.34
CA LEU A 20 -5.34 -15.59 -3.92
C LEU A 20 -5.68 -14.57 -2.84
N ASN A 21 -6.45 -14.94 -1.81
CA ASN A 21 -6.77 -14.05 -0.70
C ASN A 21 -5.54 -13.63 0.10
N ILE A 22 -4.65 -14.57 0.42
CA ILE A 22 -3.40 -14.25 1.14
C ILE A 22 -2.53 -13.30 0.31
N LEU A 23 -2.43 -13.54 -1.00
CA LEU A 23 -1.62 -12.72 -1.90
C LEU A 23 -2.21 -11.31 -2.03
N MET A 24 -3.53 -11.19 -2.20
CA MET A 24 -4.21 -9.89 -2.27
C MET A 24 -4.12 -9.12 -0.95
N LEU A 25 -4.28 -9.79 0.20
CA LEU A 25 -4.11 -9.17 1.52
C LEU A 25 -2.66 -8.68 1.74
N THR A 26 -1.68 -9.48 1.33
CA THR A 26 -0.27 -9.10 1.40
C THR A 26 0.01 -7.86 0.54
N PHE A 27 -0.55 -7.83 -0.66
CA PHE A 27 -0.44 -6.69 -1.58
C PHE A 27 -1.10 -5.42 -1.01
N VAL A 28 -2.31 -5.53 -0.46
CA VAL A 28 -2.98 -4.42 0.23
C VAL A 28 -2.13 -3.90 1.39
N CYS A 29 -1.58 -4.79 2.21
CA CYS A 29 -0.73 -4.40 3.34
C CYS A 29 0.52 -3.66 2.87
N PHE A 30 1.14 -4.11 1.78
CA PHE A 30 2.30 -3.44 1.20
C PHE A 30 1.96 -2.01 0.75
N ILE A 31 0.88 -1.85 -0.01
CA ILE A 31 0.42 -0.51 -0.44
C ILE A 31 0.11 0.35 0.78
N GLN A 32 -0.53 -0.22 1.81
CA GLN A 32 -0.88 0.50 3.02
C GLN A 32 0.34 1.08 3.72
N VAL A 33 1.40 0.29 3.88
CA VAL A 33 2.68 0.74 4.46
C VAL A 33 3.26 1.89 3.64
N VAL A 34 3.28 1.79 2.31
CA VAL A 34 3.79 2.84 1.43
C VAL A 34 2.96 4.13 1.56
N SER A 35 1.63 4.02 1.53
CA SER A 35 0.72 5.17 1.70
C SER A 35 0.92 5.86 3.05
N THR A 36 1.11 5.11 4.13
CA THR A 36 1.39 5.68 5.45
C THR A 36 2.76 6.36 5.49
N LEU A 37 3.79 5.77 4.89
CA LEU A 37 5.12 6.39 4.82
C LEU A 37 5.11 7.71 4.05
N LEU A 38 4.25 7.86 3.03
CA LEU A 38 4.09 9.09 2.26
C LEU A 38 3.44 10.24 3.04
N ILE A 39 2.89 10.01 4.23
CA ILE A 39 2.35 11.08 5.08
C ILE A 39 3.49 12.02 5.54
N ALA A 40 4.64 11.46 5.92
CA ALA A 40 5.80 12.24 6.37
C ALA A 40 6.28 13.28 5.34
N PRO A 41 6.58 12.92 4.07
CA PRO A 41 6.99 13.88 3.06
C PRO A 41 5.88 14.89 2.71
N VAL A 42 4.60 14.51 2.80
CA VAL A 42 3.50 15.47 2.63
C VAL A 42 3.55 16.52 3.74
N ILE A 43 3.66 16.11 5.00
CA ILE A 43 3.76 17.04 6.13
C ILE A 43 5.00 17.94 5.99
N ASP A 44 6.16 17.37 5.65
CA ASP A 44 7.41 18.12 5.48
C ASP A 44 7.30 19.20 4.39
N VAL A 45 6.62 18.91 3.28
CA VAL A 45 6.38 19.87 2.19
C VAL A 45 5.54 21.07 2.63
N PHE A 46 4.60 20.84 3.55
CA PHE A 46 3.72 21.88 4.08
C PHE A 46 4.41 22.70 5.17
N ILE A 47 5.23 22.08 6.03
CA ILE A 47 5.94 22.75 7.12
C ILE A 47 7.18 23.50 6.61
N ASN A 48 7.98 22.87 5.76
CA ASN A 48 9.27 23.37 5.28
C ASN A 48 9.25 23.54 3.75
N PRO A 49 8.64 24.64 3.24
CA PRO A 49 8.45 24.86 1.82
C PRO A 49 9.76 25.04 1.03
N GLU A 50 10.87 25.35 1.71
CA GLU A 50 12.20 25.50 1.14
C GLU A 50 13.04 24.20 1.16
N PHE A 51 12.47 23.09 1.66
CA PHE A 51 13.13 21.78 1.75
C PHE A 51 14.46 21.75 2.53
N LYS A 52 14.76 22.76 3.35
CA LYS A 52 16.05 22.90 4.06
C LYS A 52 16.24 21.89 5.19
N ASP A 53 15.18 21.54 5.90
CA ASP A 53 15.19 20.57 7.01
C ASP A 53 14.08 19.52 6.82
N VAL A 54 14.25 18.62 5.86
CA VAL A 54 13.30 17.53 5.60
C VAL A 54 13.71 16.25 6.31
N SER A 55 12.72 15.42 6.67
CA SER A 55 12.96 14.13 7.31
C SER A 55 13.79 13.19 6.41
N SER A 56 14.50 12.24 7.04
CA SER A 56 15.31 11.22 6.33
C SER A 56 14.49 10.39 5.34
N ILE A 57 13.19 10.17 5.62
CA ILE A 57 12.26 9.48 4.72
C ILE A 57 12.00 10.33 3.46
N THR A 58 11.78 11.62 3.65
CA THR A 58 11.55 12.60 2.59
C THR A 58 12.78 12.73 1.69
N GLN A 59 13.98 12.73 2.27
CA GLN A 59 15.23 12.75 1.52
C GLN A 59 15.42 11.47 0.67
N ARG A 60 15.08 10.30 1.21
CA ARG A 60 15.09 9.03 0.44
C ARG A 60 14.07 9.05 -0.69
N LEU A 61 12.89 9.62 -0.45
CA LEU A 61 11.89 9.82 -1.49
C LEU A 61 12.44 10.74 -2.60
N PHE A 62 13.11 11.83 -2.26
CA PHE A 62 13.69 12.76 -3.24
C PHE A 62 14.76 12.11 -4.09
N ASN A 63 15.58 11.23 -3.50
CA ASN A 63 16.53 10.43 -4.26
C ASN A 63 15.84 9.48 -5.26
N LEU A 64 14.70 8.89 -4.89
CA LEU A 64 13.90 8.11 -5.82
C LEU A 64 13.34 8.98 -6.95
N PHE A 65 12.79 10.16 -6.64
CA PHE A 65 12.33 11.12 -7.66
C PHE A 65 13.45 11.50 -8.64
N ASN A 66 14.65 11.78 -8.14
CA ASN A 66 15.83 12.09 -8.94
C ASN A 66 16.24 10.92 -9.85
N LEU A 67 16.14 9.67 -9.38
CA LEU A 67 16.41 8.48 -10.20
C LEU A 67 15.43 8.35 -11.38
N PHE A 68 14.18 8.76 -11.19
CA PHE A 68 13.17 8.79 -12.26
C PHE A 68 13.20 10.07 -13.11
N GLY A 69 14.12 11.01 -12.82
CA GLY A 69 14.21 12.30 -13.53
C GLY A 69 13.03 13.23 -13.27
N ILE A 70 12.27 13.01 -12.19
CA ILE A 70 11.08 13.79 -11.85
C ILE A 70 11.50 14.91 -10.89
N SER A 71 11.08 16.14 -11.18
CA SER A 71 11.33 17.27 -10.29
C SER A 71 10.60 17.12 -8.96
N VAL A 72 11.33 17.32 -7.86
CA VAL A 72 10.76 17.31 -6.52
C VAL A 72 10.00 18.63 -6.30
N THR A 73 8.70 18.60 -6.56
CA THR A 73 7.81 19.74 -6.35
C THR A 73 6.70 19.35 -5.38
N LYS A 74 6.14 20.35 -4.69
CA LYS A 74 5.00 20.14 -3.78
C LYS A 74 3.85 19.41 -4.46
N ILE A 75 3.55 19.83 -5.69
CA ILE A 75 2.49 19.27 -6.52
C ILE A 75 2.77 17.79 -6.82
N ASN A 76 3.98 17.43 -7.21
CA ASN A 76 4.33 16.03 -7.52
C ASN A 76 4.24 15.12 -6.30
N ILE A 77 4.63 15.60 -5.11
CA ILE A 77 4.52 14.83 -3.86
C ILE A 77 3.05 14.62 -3.48
N LEU A 78 2.21 15.66 -3.63
CA LEU A 78 0.76 15.55 -3.42
C LEU A 78 0.11 14.59 -4.42
N ILE A 79 0.45 14.66 -5.71
CA ILE A 79 -0.04 13.73 -6.74
C ILE A 79 0.35 12.30 -6.37
N LEU A 80 1.60 12.06 -5.98
CA LEU A 80 2.08 10.74 -5.58
C LEU A 80 1.29 10.21 -4.37
N PHE A 81 1.08 11.05 -3.35
CA PHE A 81 0.30 10.69 -2.18
C PHE A 81 -1.16 10.34 -2.52
N PHE A 82 -1.81 11.14 -3.37
CA PHE A 82 -3.17 10.85 -3.83
C PHE A 82 -3.24 9.56 -4.66
N LEU A 83 -2.24 9.31 -5.51
CA LEU A 83 -2.16 8.10 -6.34
C LEU A 83 -2.04 6.84 -5.47
N PHE A 84 -1.18 6.86 -4.44
CA PHE A 84 -1.05 5.73 -3.52
C PHE A 84 -2.28 5.51 -2.64
N ASN A 85 -2.94 6.58 -2.17
CA ASN A 85 -4.18 6.44 -1.40
C ASN A 85 -5.34 5.92 -2.24
N THR A 86 -5.50 6.41 -3.48
CA THR A 86 -6.54 5.90 -4.39
C THR A 86 -6.28 4.44 -4.74
N LEU A 87 -5.02 4.07 -5.03
CA LEU A 87 -4.63 2.68 -5.27
C LEU A 87 -4.90 1.79 -4.04
N LEU A 88 -4.62 2.28 -2.83
CA LEU A 88 -4.93 1.58 -1.59
C LEU A 88 -6.43 1.31 -1.44
N SER A 89 -7.26 2.34 -1.61
CA SER A 89 -8.72 2.22 -1.52
C SER A 89 -9.27 1.22 -2.53
N VAL A 90 -8.84 1.30 -3.80
CA VAL A 90 -9.25 0.34 -4.84
C VAL A 90 -8.80 -1.08 -4.47
N SER A 91 -7.58 -1.25 -4.00
CA SER A 91 -7.04 -2.57 -3.63
C SER A 91 -7.80 -3.20 -2.46
N ILE A 92 -8.21 -2.40 -1.47
CA ILE A 92 -9.06 -2.85 -0.36
C ILE A 92 -10.42 -3.31 -0.87
N ILE A 93 -11.07 -2.53 -1.74
CA ILE A 93 -12.37 -2.86 -2.31
C ILE A 93 -12.30 -4.18 -3.09
N VAL A 94 -11.31 -4.32 -3.97
CA VAL A 94 -11.11 -5.54 -4.78
C VAL A 94 -10.82 -6.74 -3.88
N THR A 95 -9.97 -6.58 -2.87
CA THR A 95 -9.63 -7.68 -1.95
C THR A 95 -10.85 -8.11 -1.13
N ASN A 96 -11.64 -7.17 -0.60
CA ASN A 96 -12.87 -7.47 0.10
C ASN A 96 -13.88 -8.20 -0.81
N TRP A 97 -13.99 -7.80 -2.07
CA TRP A 97 -14.84 -8.48 -3.04
C TRP A 97 -14.39 -9.94 -3.29
N ILE A 98 -13.09 -10.19 -3.41
CA ILE A 98 -12.53 -11.54 -3.57
C ILE A 98 -12.75 -12.40 -2.33
N ILE A 99 -12.57 -11.83 -1.13
CA ILE A 99 -12.81 -12.52 0.15
C ILE A 99 -14.28 -12.94 0.24
N VAL A 100 -15.21 -12.03 -0.03
CA VAL A 100 -16.65 -12.29 -0.04
C VAL A 100 -16.98 -13.39 -1.06
N LYS A 101 -16.48 -13.28 -2.29
CA LYS A 101 -16.70 -14.31 -3.32
C LYS A 101 -16.16 -15.69 -2.91
N THR A 102 -15.08 -15.73 -2.14
CA THR A 102 -14.50 -16.97 -1.61
C THR A 102 -15.34 -17.58 -0.48
N GLN A 103 -15.99 -16.74 0.33
CA GLN A 103 -16.89 -17.21 1.39
C GLN A 103 -18.18 -17.83 0.86
N TYR A 104 -18.62 -17.39 -0.33
CA TYR A 104 -19.86 -17.86 -0.98
C TYR A 104 -19.65 -18.88 -2.11
N ALA A 105 -18.43 -19.41 -2.29
CA ALA A 105 -18.09 -20.47 -3.27
C ALA A 105 -17.85 -21.83 -2.58
#